data_AF-A0A1F7PWQ6-F1
#
_entry.id   AF-A0A1F7PWQ6-F1
#
_cell.length_a   1.000
_cell.length_b   1.000
_cell.length_c   1.000
_cell.angle_alpha   90.00
_cell.angle_beta   90.00
_cell.angle_gamma   90.00
#
_symmetry.space_group_name_H-M   'P 1'
#
loop_
_entity.id
_entity.type
_entity.pdbx_description
1 polymer ?
#
loop_
_entity_poly.entity_id
_entity_poly.type
_entity_poly.pdbx_seq_one_letter_code
_entity_poly.pdbx_strand_id
1 'polypeptide(L)'
;MFVLDTNVLVYAADRGSPQHAACHRLVRESRDRVSAWYLTWGICYEFLRVVTHPRVFRRPWTAGEAWSFIDAVLGRRPPWGSWCRESGTATWSRRCSGSSRISPAT
;
A
#
# COMPACT_ATOMS: atom_id res chain seq x y z
N MET A 1 13.77 -3.87 -15.69
CA MET A 1 12.39 -4.39 -15.60
C MET A 1 12.42 -5.66 -14.79
N PHE A 2 11.77 -5.71 -13.62
CA PHE A 2 11.80 -6.89 -12.74
C PHE A 2 10.49 -7.01 -11.95
N VAL A 3 10.27 -8.19 -11.35
CA VAL A 3 9.12 -8.47 -10.48
C VAL A 3 9.62 -8.57 -9.04
N LEU A 4 8.93 -7.94 -8.09
CA LEU A 4 9.24 -8.11 -6.68
C LEU A 4 8.71 -9.45 -6.18
N ASP A 5 9.56 -10.21 -5.50
CA ASP A 5 9.15 -11.48 -4.88
C ASP A 5 8.48 -11.26 -3.52
N THR A 6 7.65 -12.23 -3.10
CA THR A 6 7.01 -12.25 -1.78
C THR A 6 8.04 -12.09 -0.65
N ASN A 7 9.17 -12.80 -0.71
CA ASN A 7 10.18 -12.76 0.34
C ASN A 7 10.79 -11.37 0.50
N VAL A 8 10.96 -10.62 -0.60
CA VAL A 8 11.45 -9.23 -0.53
C VAL A 8 10.48 -8.37 0.26
N LEU A 9 9.17 -8.52 0.03
CA LEU A 9 8.16 -7.79 0.80
C LEU A 9 8.14 -8.22 2.28
N VAL A 10 8.22 -9.52 2.55
CA VAL A 10 8.22 -10.07 3.92
C VAL A 10 9.43 -9.56 4.71
N TYR A 11 10.63 -9.57 4.13
CA TYR A 11 11.82 -9.04 4.79
C TYR A 11 11.79 -7.52 4.91
N ALA A 12 11.22 -6.81 3.93
CA ALA A 12 10.99 -5.37 4.06
C ALA A 12 10.00 -5.03 5.21
N ALA A 13 9.06 -5.93 5.52
CA ALA A 13 8.13 -5.80 6.64
C ALA A 13 8.73 -6.19 8.00
N ASP A 14 9.55 -7.24 8.07
CA ASP A 14 10.17 -7.72 9.31
C ASP A 14 11.43 -6.95 9.69
N ARG A 15 11.28 -5.96 10.59
CA ARG A 15 12.42 -5.18 11.14
C ARG A 15 13.46 -6.01 11.88
N GLY A 16 13.12 -7.24 12.28
CA GLY A 16 14.06 -8.15 12.95
C GLY A 16 14.89 -9.00 12.01
N SER A 17 14.57 -9.01 10.72
CA SER A 17 15.33 -9.76 9.71
C SER A 17 16.65 -9.04 9.39
N PRO A 18 17.78 -9.77 9.28
CA PRO A 18 19.04 -9.20 8.78
C PRO A 18 18.91 -8.55 7.39
N GLN A 19 17.99 -9.04 6.57
CA GLN A 19 17.72 -8.58 5.22
C GLN A 19 16.83 -7.34 5.17
N HIS A 20 16.25 -6.92 6.31
CA HIS A 20 15.29 -5.83 6.39
C HIS A 20 15.78 -4.56 5.69
N ALA A 21 16.97 -4.08 6.05
CA ALA A 21 17.50 -2.83 5.51
C ALA A 21 17.67 -2.87 3.98
N ALA A 22 18.15 -4.00 3.44
CA ALA A 22 18.35 -4.17 2.01
C ALA A 22 17.02 -4.26 1.25
N CYS A 23 16.08 -5.08 1.73
CA CYS A 23 14.77 -5.25 1.11
C CYS A 23 13.91 -3.98 1.22
N HIS A 24 13.91 -3.32 2.37
CA HIS A 24 13.20 -2.05 2.57
C HIS A 24 13.75 -0.96 1.62
N ARG A 25 15.08 -0.88 1.46
CA ARG A 25 15.70 0.04 0.50
C ARG A 25 15.29 -0.30 -0.94
N LEU A 26 15.33 -1.57 -1.33
CA LEU A 26 14.93 -2.00 -2.68
C LEU A 26 13.47 -1.62 -2.98
N VAL A 27 12.55 -1.88 -2.04
CA VAL A 27 11.13 -1.51 -2.18
C VAL A 27 10.97 0.00 -2.32
N ARG A 28 11.67 0.78 -1.49
CA ARG A 28 11.64 2.24 -1.57
C ARG A 28 12.18 2.75 -2.91
N GLU A 29 13.36 2.31 -3.33
CA GLU A 29 13.97 2.70 -4.60
C GLU A 29 13.11 2.30 -5.80
N SER A 30 12.43 1.15 -5.73
CA SER A 30 11.51 0.72 -6.80
C SER A 30 10.40 1.74 -7.02
N ARG A 31 9.87 2.35 -5.94
CA ARG A 31 8.84 3.39 -6.03
C ARG A 31 9.35 4.68 -6.66
N ASP A 32 10.62 5.02 -6.43
CA ASP A 32 11.25 6.24 -6.93
C ASP A 32 11.81 6.09 -8.36
N ARG A 33 11.92 4.86 -8.87
CA ARG A 33 12.46 4.55 -10.20
C ARG A 33 11.45 4.84 -11.31
N VAL A 34 11.97 5.38 -12.42
CA VAL A 34 11.23 5.55 -13.69
C VAL A 34 11.01 4.21 -14.40
N SER A 35 11.90 3.23 -14.18
CA SER A 35 11.82 1.92 -14.80
C SER A 35 10.70 1.06 -14.21
N ALA A 36 9.96 0.36 -15.07
CA ALA A 36 8.86 -0.50 -14.65
C ALA A 36 9.33 -1.66 -13.74
N TRP A 37 8.58 -1.86 -12.67
CA TRP A 37 8.61 -3.02 -11.78
C TRP A 37 7.18 -3.49 -11.55
N TYR A 38 7.03 -4.74 -11.11
CA TYR A 38 5.72 -5.38 -11.01
C TYR A 38 5.52 -6.08 -9.67
N LEU A 39 4.26 -6.11 -9.26
CA LEU A 39 3.72 -7.02 -8.26
C LEU A 39 2.52 -7.73 -8.87
N THR A 40 2.49 -9.05 -8.74
CA THR A 40 1.33 -9.85 -9.13
C THR A 40 0.37 -9.98 -7.96
N TRP A 41 -0.89 -10.28 -8.25
CA TRP A 41 -1.86 -10.58 -7.20
C TRP A 41 -1.46 -11.81 -6.36
N GLY A 42 -0.77 -12.78 -6.97
CA GLY A 42 -0.23 -13.94 -6.27
C GLY A 42 0.79 -13.55 -5.20
N ILE A 43 1.73 -12.66 -5.53
CA ILE A 43 2.72 -12.13 -4.58
C ILE A 43 2.03 -11.38 -3.44
N CYS A 44 1.03 -10.55 -3.76
CA CYS A 44 0.24 -9.85 -2.75
C CYS A 44 -0.47 -10.84 -1.80
N TYR A 45 -1.12 -11.87 -2.34
CA TYR A 45 -1.82 -12.88 -1.55
C TYR A 45 -0.87 -13.67 -0.65
N GLU A 46 0.26 -14.11 -1.18
CA GLU A 46 1.26 -14.84 -0.40
C GLU A 46 1.84 -13.97 0.71
N PHE A 47 2.15 -12.71 0.43
CA PHE A 47 2.60 -11.76 1.44
C PHE A 47 1.57 -11.64 2.57
N LEU A 48 0.30 -11.38 2.23
CA LEU A 48 -0.79 -11.30 3.21
C LEU A 48 -0.89 -12.57 4.04
N ARG A 49 -0.87 -13.75 3.40
CA ARG A 49 -0.92 -15.05 4.08
C ARG A 49 0.26 -15.22 5.03
N VAL A 50 1.47 -14.85 4.64
CA VAL A 50 2.68 -15.02 5.46
C VAL A 50 2.67 -14.10 6.66
N VAL A 51 2.52 -12.79 6.45
CA VAL A 51 2.70 -11.80 7.54
C VAL A 51 1.57 -11.82 8.57
N THR A 52 0.40 -12.39 8.22
CA THR A 52 -0.73 -12.54 9.15
C THR A 52 -0.73 -13.88 9.89
N HIS A 53 0.14 -14.83 9.51
CA HIS A 53 0.08 -16.18 10.06
C HIS A 53 0.99 -16.37 11.29
N PRO A 54 0.45 -16.76 12.46
CA PRO A 54 1.19 -16.81 13.72
C PRO A 54 2.32 -17.82 13.79
N ARG A 55 2.29 -18.85 12.95
CA ARG A 55 3.35 -19.88 12.91
C ARG A 55 4.52 -19.52 12.01
N VAL A 56 4.35 -18.54 11.13
CA VAL A 56 5.37 -18.19 10.12
C VAL A 56 5.98 -16.84 10.43
N PHE A 57 5.19 -15.86 10.87
CA PHE A 57 5.66 -14.51 11.14
C PHE A 57 5.77 -14.27 12.63
N ARG A 58 6.97 -13.93 13.11
CA ARG A 58 7.27 -13.80 14.56
C ARG A 58 6.36 -12.82 15.29
N ARG A 59 5.93 -11.76 14.60
CA ARG A 59 4.99 -10.75 15.10
C ARG A 59 3.88 -10.56 14.08
N PRO A 60 2.86 -11.43 14.07
CA PRO A 60 1.82 -11.42 13.06
C PRO A 60 1.14 -10.06 12.99
N TRP A 61 0.96 -9.58 11.78
CA TRP A 61 0.19 -8.38 11.52
C TRP A 61 -1.28 -8.72 11.42
N THR A 62 -2.11 -7.72 11.66
CA THR A 62 -3.50 -7.76 11.24
C THR A 62 -3.59 -7.69 9.71
N ALA A 63 -4.67 -8.20 9.14
CA ALA A 63 -4.91 -8.07 7.70
C ALA A 63 -4.92 -6.60 7.24
N GLY A 64 -5.40 -5.68 8.08
CA GLY A 64 -5.41 -4.25 7.80
C GLY A 64 -4.02 -3.62 7.73
N GLU A 65 -3.12 -3.98 8.65
CA GLU A 65 -1.71 -3.52 8.62
C GLU A 65 -0.98 -4.08 7.39
N ALA A 66 -1.19 -5.36 7.08
CA ALA A 66 -0.60 -6.01 5.91
C ALA A 66 -1.10 -5.38 4.60
N TRP A 67 -2.39 -5.08 4.50
CA TRP A 67 -2.94 -4.39 3.33
C TRP A 67 -2.42 -2.96 3.21
N SER A 68 -2.34 -2.22 4.33
CA SER A 68 -1.79 -0.86 4.35
C SER A 68 -0.34 -0.81 3.87
N PHE A 69 0.44 -1.85 4.17
CA PHE A 69 1.79 -1.99 3.63
C PHE A 69 1.80 -2.15 2.11
N ILE A 70 0.96 -3.02 1.56
CA ILE A 70 0.83 -3.19 0.09
C ILE A 70 0.40 -1.86 -0.56
N ASP A 71 -0.59 -1.17 0.01
CA ASP A 71 -1.05 0.14 -0.49
C ASP A 71 0.08 1.17 -0.48
N ALA A 72 0.88 1.20 0.58
CA ALA A 72 2.06 2.06 0.67
C ALA A 72 3.11 1.70 -0.38
N VAL A 73 3.36 0.41 -0.65
CA VAL A 73 4.28 -0.07 -1.68
C VAL A 73 3.81 0.33 -3.08
N LEU A 74 2.52 0.16 -3.38
CA LEU A 74 1.94 0.51 -4.68
C LEU A 74 1.77 2.02 -4.88
N GLY A 75 1.96 2.84 -3.83
CA GLY A 75 2.03 4.29 -3.94
C GLY A 75 0.78 4.94 -4.52
N ARG A 76 -0.42 4.39 -4.25
CA ARG A 76 -1.65 4.95 -4.82
C ARG A 76 -2.16 6.14 -4.01
N ARG A 77 -1.95 7.33 -4.58
CA ARG A 77 -3.08 8.28 -4.71
C ARG A 77 -3.93 7.75 -5.88
N PRO A 78 -5.18 7.33 -5.67
CA PRO A 78 -6.01 6.91 -6.78
C PRO A 78 -6.15 8.06 -7.80
N PRO A 79 -6.12 7.78 -9.12
CA PRO A 79 -6.28 8.83 -10.14
C PRO A 79 -7.67 9.49 -10.10
N TRP A 80 -8.64 8.89 -9.41
CA TRP A 80 -10.01 9.41 -9.23
C TRP A 80 -10.23 10.16 -7.90
N GLY A 81 -9.18 10.48 -7.13
CA GLY A 81 -9.24 11.29 -5.91
C GLY A 81 -9.40 10.47 -4.61
N SER A 82 -8.90 10.97 -3.48
CA SER A 82 -8.98 10.26 -2.18
C SER A 82 -10.42 10.21 -1.66
N TRP A 83 -10.98 9.01 -1.47
CA TRP A 83 -12.24 8.83 -0.73
C TRP A 83 -12.06 9.32 0.70
N CYS A 84 -13.00 10.12 1.17
CA CYS A 84 -13.08 10.48 2.58
C CYS A 84 -14.34 9.83 3.14
N ARG A 85 -14.20 9.01 4.18
CA ARG A 85 -15.35 8.44 4.90
C ARG A 85 -16.04 9.58 5.66
N GLU A 86 -17.24 9.96 5.28
CA GLU A 86 -18.08 10.83 6.11
C GLU A 86 -18.53 10.05 7.35
N SER A 87 -18.39 10.67 8.52
CA SER A 87 -18.70 10.06 9.81
C SER A 87 -20.21 9.80 9.92
N GLY A 88 -20.65 8.55 9.79
CA GLY A 88 -21.95 8.11 10.29
C GLY A 88 -22.87 7.36 9.32
N THR A 89 -22.62 7.39 8.00
CA THR A 89 -23.39 6.61 7.03
C THR A 89 -22.47 5.94 6.02
N ALA A 90 -22.80 4.73 5.59
CA ALA A 90 -22.07 3.97 4.56
C ALA A 90 -22.34 4.56 3.16
N THR A 91 -22.23 5.87 3.02
CA THR A 91 -22.48 6.61 1.79
C THR A 91 -21.16 7.19 1.31
N TRP A 92 -20.82 6.91 0.05
CA TRP A 92 -19.56 7.30 -0.56
C TRP A 92 -19.78 8.59 -1.36
N SER A 93 -19.18 9.71 -0.93
CA SER A 93 -19.22 10.98 -1.66
C SER A 93 -17.84 11.33 -2.25
N ARG A 94 -17.82 11.97 -3.43
CA ARG A 94 -16.59 12.53 -4.01
C ARG A 94 -16.26 13.83 -3.30
N ARG A 95 -15.10 13.91 -2.65
CA ARG A 95 -14.54 15.20 -2.24
C ARG A 95 -13.96 15.89 -3.49
N CYS A 96 -14.75 16.74 -4.14
CA CYS A 96 -14.24 17.65 -5.17
C CYS A 96 -13.25 18.62 -4.50
N SER A 97 -11.97 18.49 -4.79
CA SER A 97 -10.96 19.49 -4.42
C SER A 97 -11.18 20.75 -5.25
N GLY A 98 -12.01 21.66 -4.75
CA GLY A 98 -12.27 22.94 -5.39
C GLY A 98 -13.69 23.43 -5.16
N SER A 99 -13.98 23.90 -3.95
CA SER A 99 -15.11 24.83 -3.75
C SER A 99 -14.66 26.20 -4.26
N SER A 100 -14.67 26.41 -5.58
CA SER A 100 -14.88 27.74 -6.12
C SER A 100 -16.38 28.00 -6.02
N ARG A 101 -16.74 28.76 -4.99
CA ARG A 101 -18.08 29.31 -4.83
C ARG A 101 -18.30 30.26 -6.02
N ILE A 102 -18.94 29.79 -7.08
CA ILE A 102 -19.45 30.66 -8.14
C ILE A 102 -20.68 31.34 -7.54
N SER A 103 -20.54 32.59 -7.09
CA SER A 103 -21.67 33.46 -6.79
C SER A 103 -22.49 33.69 -8.06
N PRO A 104 -23.83 33.74 -7.99
CA PRO A 104 -24.64 34.09 -9.15
C PRO A 104 -24.44 35.58 -9.45
N ALA A 105 -24.08 35.90 -10.70
CA ALA A 105 -24.12 37.27 -11.18
C ALA A 105 -25.59 37.72 -11.24
N THR A 106 -25.83 38.92 -10.70
CA THR A 106 -27.09 39.68 -10.80
C THR A 106 -27.28 40.21 -12.21
#